data_AF-A0A924RWW5-F1
#
_entry.id   AF-A0A924RWW5-F1
#
_cell.length_a   1.000
_cell.length_b   1.000
_cell.length_c   1.000
_cell.angle_alpha   90.00
_cell.angle_beta   90.00
_cell.angle_gamma   90.00
#
_symmetry.space_group_name_H-M   'P 1'
#
loop_
_entity.id
_entity.type
_entity.pdbx_description
1 polymer ?
#
loop_
_entity_poly.entity_id
_entity_poly.type
_entity_poly.pdbx_seq_one_letter_code
_entity_poly.pdbx_strand_id
1 'polypeptide(L)'
;MFWYEEDIKGLELMKETIVEQPKLIFYGSSSIRMWRDMSKDFGTYHPINLGFGGSTMAACVWYFDRVMIGLQPKGMVIYAGDNDLDDGRHPEEVFIYFKQLIACIRQHYGNISIAYIS
;
A
#
# COMPACT_ATOMS: atom_id res chain seq x y z
N MET A 1 14.33 2.61 -6.31
CA MET A 1 13.61 3.58 -5.44
C MET A 1 13.33 4.89 -6.15
N PHE A 2 14.33 5.65 -6.61
CA PHE A 2 14.12 6.99 -7.22
C PHE A 2 13.05 7.06 -8.33
N TRP A 3 12.87 5.99 -9.12
CA TRP A 3 11.88 5.96 -10.20
C TRP A 3 10.42 5.93 -9.75
N TYR A 4 10.13 5.65 -8.46
CA TYR A 4 8.78 5.73 -7.90
C TYR A 4 8.41 7.15 -7.43
N GLU A 5 9.35 8.08 -7.42
CA GLU A 5 9.18 9.37 -6.72
C GLU A 5 8.01 10.21 -7.26
N GLU A 6 7.72 10.14 -8.56
CA GLU A 6 6.58 10.82 -9.16
C GLU A 6 5.25 10.26 -8.65
N ASP A 7 5.09 8.93 -8.64
CA ASP A 7 3.90 8.26 -8.09
C ASP A 7 3.74 8.61 -6.59
N ILE A 8 4.82 8.57 -5.81
CA ILE A 8 4.78 8.83 -4.37
C ILE A 8 4.36 10.27 -4.07
N LYS A 9 4.89 11.25 -4.79
CA LYS A 9 4.46 12.66 -4.65
C LYS A 9 2.99 12.83 -5.02
N GLY A 10 2.50 12.12 -6.03
CA GLY A 10 1.08 12.09 -6.37
C GLY A 10 0.22 11.57 -5.23
N LEU A 11 0.65 10.50 -4.55
CA LEU A 11 -0.03 9.96 -3.37
C LEU A 11 0.01 10.91 -2.17
N GLU A 12 1.14 11.60 -1.93
CA GLU A 12 1.25 12.61 -0.87
C GLU A 12 0.26 13.77 -1.08
N LEU A 13 0.21 14.32 -2.30
CA LEU A 13 -0.74 15.39 -2.64
C LEU A 13 -2.20 14.91 -2.55
N MET A 14 -2.50 13.68 -2.98
CA MET A 14 -3.84 13.12 -2.84
C MET A 14 -4.27 13.03 -1.38
N LYS A 15 -3.36 12.65 -0.47
CA LYS A 15 -3.67 12.61 0.97
C LYS A 15 -4.06 13.96 1.55
N GLU A 16 -3.47 15.06 1.06
CA GLU A 16 -3.81 16.41 1.49
C GLU A 16 -5.27 16.78 1.15
N THR A 17 -5.88 16.09 0.18
CA THR A 17 -7.28 16.27 -0.19
C THR A 17 -8.27 15.45 0.65
N ILE A 18 -7.78 14.58 1.55
CA ILE A 18 -8.63 13.71 2.36
C ILE A 18 -9.34 14.53 3.44
N VAL A 19 -10.67 14.65 3.29
CA VAL A 19 -11.54 15.31 4.27
C VAL A 19 -12.06 14.34 5.33
N GLU A 20 -12.39 13.10 4.94
CA GLU A 20 -12.84 12.04 5.84
C GLU A 20 -11.81 10.91 5.93
N GLN A 21 -11.47 10.49 7.15
CA GLN A 21 -10.48 9.44 7.38
C GLN A 21 -10.91 8.12 6.74
N PRO A 22 -10.06 7.50 5.90
CA PRO A 22 -10.38 6.24 5.24
C PRO A 22 -10.47 5.12 6.27
N LYS A 23 -11.46 4.23 6.15
CA LYS A 23 -11.53 3.02 6.98
C LYS A 23 -10.79 1.85 6.35
N LEU A 24 -10.62 1.86 5.02
CA LEU A 24 -9.94 0.81 4.27
C LEU A 24 -8.89 1.41 3.34
N ILE A 25 -7.66 0.92 3.44
CA ILE A 25 -6.56 1.31 2.54
C ILE A 25 -6.21 0.11 1.65
N PHE A 26 -6.01 0.38 0.37
CA PHE A 26 -5.43 -0.56 -0.57
C PHE A 26 -4.01 -0.12 -0.91
N TYR A 27 -3.06 -1.05 -0.82
CA TYR A 27 -1.64 -0.74 -0.99
C TYR A 27 -0.92 -1.79 -1.82
N GLY A 28 -0.01 -1.36 -2.69
CA GLY A 28 0.80 -2.26 -3.49
C GLY A 28 0.98 -1.86 -4.95
N SER A 29 1.03 -2.85 -5.84
CA SER A 29 1.53 -2.69 -7.20
C SER A 29 0.49 -2.13 -8.19
N SER A 30 0.81 -2.22 -9.47
CA SER A 30 -0.02 -1.71 -10.56
C SER A 30 -1.45 -2.27 -10.53
N SER A 31 -1.65 -3.52 -10.11
CA SER A 31 -2.98 -4.13 -9.95
C SER A 31 -3.85 -3.34 -8.97
N ILE A 32 -3.28 -2.92 -7.83
CA ILE A 32 -3.97 -2.05 -6.88
C ILE A 32 -4.15 -0.67 -7.49
N ARG A 33 -3.08 -0.04 -8.00
CA ARG A 33 -3.12 1.32 -8.57
C ARG A 33 -4.20 1.48 -9.66
N MET A 34 -4.42 0.43 -10.46
CA MET A 34 -5.37 0.45 -11.58
C MET A 34 -6.81 0.11 -11.20
N TRP A 35 -7.09 -0.28 -9.95
CA TRP A 35 -8.45 -0.53 -9.46
C TRP A 35 -9.18 0.79 -9.20
N ARG A 36 -9.70 1.40 -10.27
CA ARG A 36 -10.33 2.74 -10.26
C ARG A 36 -11.73 2.77 -9.65
N ASP A 37 -12.47 1.67 -9.75
CA ASP A 37 -13.87 1.59 -9.30
C ASP A 37 -14.03 1.13 -7.84
N MET A 38 -12.96 1.15 -7.05
CA MET A 38 -12.92 0.67 -5.67
C MET A 38 -13.94 1.37 -4.74
N SER A 39 -14.24 2.66 -4.98
CA SER A 39 -15.28 3.38 -4.23
C SER A 39 -16.68 2.83 -4.49
N LYS A 40 -16.93 2.21 -5.64
CA LYS A 40 -18.20 1.51 -5.92
C LYS A 40 -18.26 0.18 -5.16
N ASP A 41 -17.14 -0.54 -5.13
CA ASP A 41 -17.05 -1.87 -4.52
C ASP A 41 -17.04 -1.81 -2.98
N PHE A 42 -16.42 -0.78 -2.40
CA PHE A 42 -16.16 -0.67 -0.96
C PHE A 42 -16.63 0.64 -0.34
N GLY A 43 -17.56 1.37 -0.98
CA GLY A 43 -17.94 2.73 -0.60
C GLY A 43 -18.24 2.96 0.89
N THR A 44 -18.86 2.00 1.58
CA THR A 44 -19.13 2.04 3.03
C THR A 44 -17.87 2.22 3.90
N TYR A 45 -16.70 1.86 3.38
CA TYR A 45 -15.42 1.93 4.07
C TYR A 45 -14.58 3.16 3.71
N HIS A 46 -15.09 4.06 2.86
CA HIS A 46 -14.33 5.21 2.35
C HIS A 46 -12.92 4.78 1.88
N PRO A 47 -12.86 3.89 0.88
CA PRO A 47 -11.62 3.25 0.50
C PRO A 47 -10.69 4.28 -0.15
N ILE A 48 -9.39 4.16 0.10
CA ILE A 48 -8.38 4.88 -0.67
C ILE A 48 -7.40 3.92 -1.31
N ASN A 49 -6.92 4.33 -2.48
CA ASN A 49 -5.95 3.60 -3.27
C ASN A 49 -4.58 4.29 -3.13
N LEU A 50 -3.65 3.61 -2.46
CA LEU A 50 -2.27 4.03 -2.29
C LEU A 50 -1.30 3.16 -3.11
N GLY A 51 -1.80 2.53 -4.19
CA GLY A 51 -0.97 1.75 -5.10
C GLY A 51 -0.09 2.62 -5.99
N PHE A 52 1.10 2.13 -6.31
CA PHE A 52 2.05 2.79 -7.22
C PHE A 52 2.68 1.75 -8.16
N GLY A 53 3.02 2.18 -9.39
CA GLY A 53 3.29 1.27 -10.49
C GLY A 53 4.60 0.49 -10.32
N GLY A 54 4.58 -0.82 -10.60
CA GLY A 54 5.78 -1.67 -10.54
C GLY A 54 6.40 -1.78 -9.14
N SER A 55 5.62 -1.52 -8.08
CA SER A 55 6.13 -1.58 -6.72
C SER A 55 6.49 -3.00 -6.30
N THR A 56 7.64 -3.12 -5.65
CA THR A 56 8.11 -4.33 -4.98
C THR A 56 7.73 -4.30 -3.49
N MET A 57 7.81 -5.43 -2.78
CA MET A 57 7.66 -5.46 -1.33
C MET A 57 8.62 -4.49 -0.64
N ALA A 58 9.87 -4.44 -1.10
CA ALA A 58 10.87 -3.51 -0.59
C ALA A 58 10.48 -2.04 -0.80
N ALA A 59 9.91 -1.70 -1.97
CA ALA A 59 9.44 -0.34 -2.24
C ALA A 59 8.24 0.02 -1.36
N CYS A 60 7.31 -0.92 -1.14
CA CYS A 60 6.19 -0.74 -0.23
C CYS A 60 6.66 -0.45 1.22
N VAL A 61 7.70 -1.14 1.69
CA VAL A 61 8.30 -0.84 3.00
C VAL A 61 8.96 0.54 2.99
N TRP A 62 9.76 0.84 1.97
CA TRP A 62 10.54 2.08 1.88
C TRP A 62 9.67 3.34 1.90
N TYR A 63 8.53 3.33 1.21
CA TYR A 63 7.65 4.49 1.08
C TYR A 63 6.48 4.50 2.06
N PHE A 64 6.39 3.51 2.95
CA PHE A 64 5.27 3.35 3.88
C PHE A 64 4.96 4.65 4.61
N ASP A 65 5.93 5.22 5.32
CA ASP A 65 5.72 6.40 6.17
C ASP A 65 5.20 7.61 5.38
N ARG A 66 5.78 7.86 4.20
CA ARG A 66 5.38 8.99 3.34
C ARG A 66 3.91 8.89 2.95
N VAL A 67 3.47 7.71 2.53
CA VAL A 67 2.10 7.51 2.05
C VAL A 67 1.11 7.10 3.15
N MET A 68 1.55 6.71 4.35
CA MET A 68 0.66 6.17 5.38
C MET A 68 0.47 7.10 6.58
N ILE A 69 1.50 7.83 7.02
CA ILE A 69 1.41 8.65 8.24
C ILE A 69 0.27 9.68 8.14
N GLY A 70 -0.46 9.86 9.24
CA GLY A 70 -1.61 10.78 9.35
C GLY A 70 -2.97 10.17 9.03
N LEU A 71 -3.01 8.96 8.46
CA LEU A 71 -4.24 8.22 8.21
C LEU A 71 -4.65 7.37 9.42
N GLN A 72 -5.95 7.05 9.54
CA GLN A 72 -6.49 6.22 10.63
C GLN A 72 -7.35 5.05 10.13
N PRO A 73 -6.78 4.11 9.35
CA PRO A 73 -7.51 2.97 8.81
C PRO A 73 -8.01 2.01 9.90
N LYS A 74 -9.03 1.22 9.55
CA LYS A 74 -9.49 0.06 10.31
C LYS A 74 -9.10 -1.26 9.64
N GLY A 75 -8.74 -1.22 8.36
CA GLY A 75 -8.16 -2.35 7.65
C GLY A 75 -7.29 -1.94 6.48
N MET A 76 -6.44 -2.87 6.05
CA MET A 76 -5.57 -2.74 4.88
C MET A 76 -5.66 -3.97 3.99
N VAL A 77 -5.67 -3.75 2.68
CA VAL A 77 -5.57 -4.78 1.64
C VAL A 77 -4.26 -4.57 0.89
N ILE A 78 -3.44 -5.61 0.82
CA ILE A 78 -2.09 -5.55 0.25
C ILE A 78 -1.99 -6.50 -0.94
N TYR A 79 -1.39 -6.03 -2.04
CA TYR A 79 -0.99 -6.86 -3.18
C TYR A 79 0.31 -6.34 -3.79
N ALA A 80 1.40 -7.08 -3.64
CA ALA A 80 2.66 -6.87 -4.37
C ALA A 80 3.52 -8.14 -4.18
N GLY A 81 4.74 -8.18 -4.72
CA GLY A 81 5.61 -9.36 -4.66
C GLY A 81 5.79 -10.06 -6.01
N ASP A 82 4.83 -9.90 -6.94
CA ASP A 82 4.95 -10.35 -8.32
C ASP A 82 6.09 -9.65 -9.06
N ASN A 83 6.21 -8.32 -8.93
CA ASN A 83 7.33 -7.57 -9.50
C ASN A 83 8.68 -7.99 -8.90
N ASP A 84 8.73 -8.33 -7.61
CA ASP A 84 9.97 -8.80 -6.98
C ASP A 84 10.45 -10.10 -7.67
N LEU A 85 9.53 -11.03 -7.92
CA LEU A 85 9.86 -12.30 -8.57
C LEU A 85 10.23 -12.11 -10.06
N ASP A 86 9.53 -11.20 -10.76
CA ASP A 86 9.86 -10.84 -12.15
C ASP A 86 11.26 -10.19 -12.27
N ASP A 87 11.65 -9.39 -11.27
CA ASP A 87 13.00 -8.84 -11.11
C ASP A 87 14.06 -9.89 -10.71
N GLY A 88 13.66 -11.16 -10.54
CA GLY A 88 14.55 -12.27 -10.18
C GLY A 88 14.93 -12.32 -8.70
N ARG A 89 14.17 -11.67 -7.81
CA ARG A 89 14.40 -11.73 -6.36
C ARG A 89 14.06 -13.11 -5.81
N HIS A 90 14.80 -13.52 -4.78
CA HIS A 90 14.54 -14.78 -4.11
C HIS A 90 13.24 -14.69 -3.29
N PRO A 91 12.36 -15.70 -3.28
CA PRO A 91 11.10 -15.65 -2.52
C PRO A 91 11.27 -15.32 -1.03
N GLU A 92 12.38 -15.75 -0.43
CA GLU A 92 12.76 -15.47 0.95
C GLU A 92 13.00 -13.97 1.18
N GLU A 93 13.56 -13.25 0.20
CA GLU A 93 13.72 -11.79 0.26
C GLU A 93 12.35 -11.12 0.24
N VAL A 94 11.43 -11.57 -0.63
CA VAL A 94 10.04 -11.09 -0.68
C VAL A 94 9.34 -11.30 0.66
N PHE A 95 9.50 -12.47 1.27
CA PHE A 95 8.91 -12.79 2.57
C PHE A 95 9.50 -11.96 3.71
N ILE A 96 10.79 -11.63 3.65
CA ILE A 96 11.43 -10.73 4.63
C ILE A 96 10.79 -9.34 4.54
N TYR A 97 10.65 -8.78 3.35
CA TYR A 97 10.02 -7.46 3.19
C TYR A 97 8.53 -7.47 3.49
N PHE A 98 7.81 -8.56 3.20
CA PHE A 98 6.44 -8.73 3.67
C PHE A 98 6.35 -8.63 5.20
N LYS A 99 7.19 -9.35 5.94
CA LYS A 99 7.22 -9.26 7.42
C LYS A 99 7.54 -7.85 7.89
N GLN A 100 8.47 -7.16 7.23
CA GLN A 100 8.80 -5.76 7.54
C GLN A 100 7.61 -4.83 7.32
N LEU A 101 6.89 -4.98 6.20
CA LEU A 101 5.69 -4.20 5.91
C LEU A 101 4.61 -4.43 6.98
N ILE A 102 4.37 -5.68 7.37
CA ILE A 102 3.46 -6.00 8.47
C ILE A 102 3.92 -5.34 9.77
N ALA A 103 5.22 -5.36 10.08
CA ALA A 103 5.75 -4.70 11.27
C ALA A 103 5.52 -3.18 11.24
N CYS A 104 5.76 -2.50 10.11
CA CYS A 104 5.44 -1.08 9.92
C CYS A 104 3.94 -0.82 10.19
N ILE A 105 3.05 -1.62 9.58
CA ILE A 105 1.59 -1.48 9.78
C ILE A 105 1.23 -1.63 11.26
N ARG A 106 1.76 -2.65 11.94
CA ARG A 106 1.50 -2.89 13.36
C ARG A 106 2.05 -1.77 14.24
N GLN A 107 3.19 -1.21 13.90
CA GLN A 107 3.79 -0.09 14.63
C GLN A 107 2.94 1.17 14.54
N HIS A 108 2.40 1.49 13.36
CA HIS A 108 1.65 2.73 13.15
C HIS A 108 0.16 2.63 13.49
N TYR A 109 -0.46 1.45 13.31
CA TYR A 109 -1.91 1.29 13.42
C TYR A 109 -2.36 0.23 14.43
N GLY A 110 -1.41 -0.49 15.05
CA GLY A 110 -1.74 -1.58 15.97
C GLY A 110 -2.42 -2.75 15.26
N ASN A 111 -3.39 -3.38 15.92
CA ASN A 111 -3.99 -4.63 15.45
C ASN A 111 -5.19 -4.43 14.51
N ILE A 112 -5.03 -3.63 13.44
CA ILE A 112 -6.04 -3.51 12.38
C ILE A 112 -6.17 -4.79 11.54
N SER A 113 -7.29 -4.97 10.83
CA SER A 113 -7.44 -6.09 9.89
C SER A 113 -6.47 -5.94 8.72
N ILE A 114 -5.77 -7.01 8.35
CA ILE A 114 -4.88 -7.02 7.18
C ILE A 114 -5.28 -8.19 6.29
N ALA A 115 -5.57 -7.91 5.02
CA ALA A 115 -5.74 -8.91 3.98
C ALA A 115 -4.57 -8.80 3.00
N TYR A 116 -4.03 -9.94 2.59
CA TYR A 116 -3.03 -10.05 1.54
C TYR A 116 -3.63 -10.85 0.38
N ILE A 117 -3.52 -10.31 -0.83
CA ILE A 117 -4.00 -10.98 -2.05
C ILE A 117 -2.81 -11.73 -2.65
N SER A 118 -2.97 -13.05 -2.84
CA SER A 118 -1.98 -13.97 -3.44
C SER A 118 -2.26 -14.24 -4.90
#